data_AF-A0A317WXY1-F1
#
_entry.id   AF-A0A317WXY1-F1
#
_cell.length_a   1.000
_cell.length_b   1.000
_cell.length_c   1.000
_cell.angle_alpha   90.00
_cell.angle_beta   90.00
_cell.angle_gamma   90.00
#
_symmetry.space_group_name_H-M   'P 1'
#
loop_
_entity.id
_entity.type
_entity.pdbx_description
1 polymer ?
#
loop_
_entity_poly.entity_id
_entity_poly.type
_entity_poly.pdbx_seq_one_letter_code
_entity_poly.pdbx_strand_id
1 'polypeptide(L)'
;MLFQPLSILLLTAGAHLASSTSLASNITILGPDDLHQSIAETFLICLNAINIPYRLYVDAGTTTILPLTNRTIDTTGTDAPLLDCMMSASNTMNLAAEDTTYSNENHAISIPATEATYAWLLKHSAQGLHPIGSKPSIPMATHKRSLLHYWSYLSDYSECTSEDFHVSYTNDCHNWWSAYKSVQFENPSGSEYLHLRIWPHHKCSQGNSRTVIVAPMKLHACVERTTYSYYGRYVKCNC
;
A
#
# COMPACT_ATOMS: atom_id res chain seq x y z
N MET A 1 -74.91 -29.82 -29.53
CA MET A 1 -73.57 -29.37 -29.97
C MET A 1 -73.17 -28.21 -29.08
N LEU A 2 -72.34 -28.47 -28.08
CA LEU A 2 -71.90 -27.51 -27.04
C LEU A 2 -70.42 -27.21 -27.29
N PHE A 3 -70.08 -25.95 -27.57
CA PHE A 3 -68.69 -25.48 -27.65
C PHE A 3 -68.28 -24.93 -26.28
N GLN A 4 -67.20 -25.47 -25.71
CA GLN A 4 -66.52 -24.95 -24.50
C GLN A 4 -65.65 -23.73 -24.85
N PRO A 5 -65.48 -22.75 -23.94
CA PRO A 5 -64.47 -21.71 -24.09
C PRO A 5 -63.13 -22.13 -23.46
N LEU A 6 -62.04 -21.88 -24.18
CA LEU A 6 -60.66 -22.02 -23.71
C LEU A 6 -60.33 -20.87 -22.75
N SER A 7 -59.94 -21.17 -21.50
CA SER A 7 -59.36 -20.20 -20.57
C SER A 7 -57.84 -20.19 -20.74
N ILE A 8 -57.27 -19.06 -21.13
CA ILE A 8 -55.82 -18.83 -21.23
C ILE A 8 -55.34 -18.29 -19.88
N LEU A 9 -54.51 -19.06 -19.16
CA LEU A 9 -53.77 -18.58 -17.99
C LEU A 9 -52.64 -17.64 -18.46
N LEU A 10 -52.68 -16.38 -18.03
CA LEU A 10 -51.50 -15.50 -18.05
C LEU A 10 -50.60 -15.86 -16.85
N LEU A 11 -49.40 -16.38 -17.12
CA LEU A 11 -48.29 -16.41 -16.16
C LEU A 11 -47.65 -15.01 -16.10
N THR A 12 -47.87 -14.30 -15.01
CA THR A 12 -47.08 -13.10 -14.69
C THR A 12 -45.76 -13.53 -14.06
N ALA A 13 -44.69 -13.51 -14.85
CA ALA A 13 -43.33 -13.61 -14.33
C ALA A 13 -42.99 -12.31 -13.59
N GLY A 14 -43.05 -12.34 -12.26
CA GLY A 14 -42.56 -11.27 -11.40
C GLY A 14 -41.04 -11.19 -11.53
N ALA A 15 -40.52 -10.19 -12.24
CA ALA A 15 -39.11 -9.84 -12.21
C ALA A 15 -38.79 -9.22 -10.84
N HIS A 16 -38.22 -9.99 -9.93
CA HIS A 16 -37.56 -9.45 -8.75
C HIS A 16 -36.28 -8.73 -9.18
N LEU A 17 -36.38 -7.40 -9.33
CA LEU A 17 -35.22 -6.52 -9.32
C LEU A 17 -34.63 -6.53 -7.91
N ALA A 18 -33.66 -7.43 -7.68
CA ALA A 18 -32.77 -7.32 -6.54
C ALA A 18 -31.89 -6.09 -6.75
N SER A 19 -32.32 -4.95 -6.21
CA SER A 19 -31.47 -3.77 -6.05
C SER A 19 -30.32 -4.16 -5.12
N SER A 20 -29.16 -4.47 -5.70
CA SER A 20 -27.93 -4.61 -4.93
C SER A 20 -27.50 -3.22 -4.46
N THR A 21 -27.91 -2.88 -3.24
CA THR A 21 -27.32 -1.75 -2.51
C THR A 21 -25.89 -2.13 -2.16
N SER A 22 -24.92 -1.75 -3.00
CA SER A 22 -23.53 -1.79 -2.59
C SER A 22 -23.37 -0.79 -1.46
N LEU A 23 -23.20 -1.27 -0.21
CA LEU A 23 -22.81 -0.40 0.90
C LEU A 23 -21.55 0.36 0.48
N ALA A 24 -21.62 1.69 0.50
CA ALA A 24 -20.44 2.53 0.35
C ALA A 24 -19.47 2.12 1.45
N SER A 25 -18.30 1.60 1.07
CA SER A 25 -17.26 1.24 2.04
C SER A 25 -16.43 2.48 2.31
N ASN A 26 -15.94 2.67 3.53
CA ASN A 26 -15.14 3.84 3.88
C ASN A 26 -13.65 3.53 3.81
N ILE A 27 -12.89 4.44 3.22
CA ILE A 27 -11.44 4.45 3.23
C ILE A 27 -11.00 5.12 4.52
N THR A 28 -10.18 4.43 5.33
CA THR A 28 -9.54 5.04 6.50
C THR A 28 -8.28 5.77 6.04
N ILE A 29 -8.11 7.01 6.48
CA ILE A 29 -6.91 7.80 6.20
C ILE A 29 -5.93 7.59 7.35
N LEU A 30 -4.73 7.11 7.05
CA LEU A 30 -3.66 6.93 8.04
C LEU A 30 -2.76 8.16 8.05
N GLY A 31 -2.42 8.61 9.27
CA GLY A 31 -1.45 9.67 9.51
C GLY A 31 -0.36 9.22 10.49
N PRO A 32 0.73 10.00 10.61
CA PRO A 32 1.80 9.71 11.55
C PRO A 32 1.30 9.72 13.00
N ASP A 33 1.81 8.80 13.82
CA ASP A 33 1.55 8.72 15.26
C ASP A 33 2.86 8.45 16.04
N ASP A 34 2.78 8.51 17.36
CA ASP A 34 3.81 7.97 18.22
C ASP A 34 3.99 6.46 17.98
N LEU A 35 5.24 6.03 17.84
CA LEU A 35 5.53 4.61 17.75
C LEU A 35 5.34 3.94 19.12
N HIS A 36 4.41 2.99 19.22
CA HIS A 36 4.26 2.18 20.43
C HIS A 36 5.27 1.03 20.49
N GLN A 37 5.75 0.73 21.70
CA GLN A 37 6.74 -0.32 21.95
C GLN A 37 6.29 -1.70 21.42
N SER A 38 5.06 -2.11 21.72
CA SER A 38 4.55 -3.42 21.29
C SER A 38 4.48 -3.58 19.78
N ILE A 39 4.16 -2.51 19.04
CA ILE A 39 4.14 -2.49 17.57
C ILE A 39 5.57 -2.68 17.05
N ALA A 40 6.51 -1.88 17.55
CA ALA A 40 7.90 -1.94 17.15
C ALA A 40 8.53 -3.31 17.43
N GLU A 41 8.31 -3.86 18.63
CA GLU A 41 8.82 -5.18 19.02
C GLU A 41 8.23 -6.29 18.17
N THR A 42 6.92 -6.27 17.90
CA THR A 42 6.27 -7.26 17.02
C THR A 42 6.87 -7.24 15.61
N PHE A 43 7.07 -6.04 15.05
CA PHE A 43 7.69 -5.90 13.73
C PHE A 43 9.15 -6.39 13.72
N LEU A 44 9.96 -5.99 14.71
CA LEU A 44 11.36 -6.40 14.82
C LEU A 44 11.50 -7.92 15.05
N ILE A 45 10.61 -8.54 15.82
CA ILE A 45 10.57 -10.00 15.99
C ILE A 45 10.27 -10.67 14.65
N CYS A 46 9.29 -10.18 13.90
CA CYS A 46 8.97 -10.71 12.57
C CYS A 46 10.18 -10.60 11.64
N LEU A 47 10.80 -9.42 11.57
CA LEU A 47 11.95 -9.15 10.70
C LEU A 47 13.16 -10.03 11.05
N ASN A 48 13.45 -10.21 12.34
CA ASN A 48 14.58 -11.03 12.81
C ASN A 48 14.31 -12.55 12.73
N ALA A 49 13.06 -12.97 12.59
CA ALA A 49 12.71 -14.37 12.30
C ALA A 49 12.99 -14.75 10.83
N ILE A 50 13.19 -13.77 9.94
CA ILE A 50 13.56 -14.04 8.56
C ILE A 50 15.03 -14.46 8.51
N ASN A 51 15.33 -15.59 7.88
CA ASN A 51 16.70 -16.08 7.68
C ASN A 51 17.46 -15.31 6.58
N ILE A 52 17.24 -13.99 6.49
CA ILE A 52 17.87 -13.07 5.55
C ILE A 52 18.24 -11.82 6.36
N PRO A 53 19.52 -11.41 6.38
CA PRO A 53 19.92 -10.24 7.14
C PRO A 53 19.48 -8.95 6.45
N TYR A 54 18.81 -8.10 7.21
CA TYR A 54 18.43 -6.74 6.82
C TYR A 54 19.10 -5.69 7.71
N ARG A 55 19.12 -4.46 7.21
CA ARG A 55 19.49 -3.27 7.96
C ARG A 55 18.30 -2.32 8.01
N LEU A 56 18.28 -1.47 9.03
CA LEU A 56 17.24 -0.48 9.26
C LEU A 56 17.85 0.91 9.35
N TYR A 57 17.18 1.89 8.75
CA TYR A 57 17.37 3.30 9.05
C TYR A 57 16.00 3.98 9.17
N VAL A 58 15.96 5.21 9.69
CA VAL A 58 14.72 5.99 9.77
C VAL A 58 14.89 7.25 8.92
N ASP A 59 13.88 7.54 8.10
CA ASP A 59 13.86 8.66 7.16
C ASP A 59 12.49 9.32 7.21
N ALA A 60 12.45 10.59 7.62
CA ALA A 60 11.21 11.36 7.79
C ALA A 60 10.11 10.55 8.53
N GLY A 61 10.47 9.90 9.64
CA GLY A 61 9.55 9.06 10.43
C GLY A 61 9.29 7.66 9.88
N THR A 62 9.69 7.37 8.65
CA THR A 62 9.54 6.05 8.02
C THR A 62 10.69 5.14 8.43
N THR A 63 10.38 3.99 9.05
CA THR A 63 11.39 2.95 9.27
C THR A 63 11.61 2.21 7.96
N THR A 64 12.83 2.34 7.42
CA THR A 64 13.18 1.83 6.10
C THR A 64 14.08 0.60 6.21
N ILE A 65 13.63 -0.49 5.58
CA ILE A 65 14.34 -1.78 5.52
C ILE A 65 15.25 -1.82 4.30
N LEU A 66 16.50 -2.23 4.49
CA LEU A 66 17.50 -2.41 3.43
C LEU A 66 18.05 -3.84 3.44
N PRO A 67 18.28 -4.49 2.29
CA PRO A 67 19.07 -5.72 2.23
C PRO A 67 20.52 -5.44 2.67
N LEU A 68 21.14 -6.42 3.34
CA LEU A 68 22.53 -6.28 3.80
C LEU A 68 23.53 -6.09 2.64
N THR A 69 23.29 -6.75 1.52
CA THR A 69 24.14 -6.68 0.31
C THR A 69 23.55 -5.73 -0.72
N ASN A 70 24.39 -5.28 -1.65
CA ASN A 70 23.96 -4.47 -2.78
C ASN A 70 23.07 -5.31 -3.74
N ARG A 71 21.75 -5.19 -3.57
CA ARG A 71 20.75 -5.91 -4.39
C ARG A 71 19.38 -5.24 -4.37
N THR A 72 18.54 -5.66 -5.30
CA THR A 72 17.11 -5.34 -5.33
C THR A 72 16.36 -6.23 -4.33
N ILE A 73 15.32 -5.70 -3.70
CA ILE A 73 14.38 -6.46 -2.89
C ILE A 73 13.41 -7.21 -3.83
N ASP A 74 13.36 -8.54 -3.68
CA ASP A 74 12.51 -9.45 -4.43
C ASP A 74 11.38 -9.98 -3.54
N THR A 75 10.33 -9.17 -3.38
CA THR A 75 9.13 -9.51 -2.59
C THR A 75 8.27 -10.65 -3.18
N THR A 76 8.63 -11.16 -4.36
CA THR A 76 7.95 -12.30 -5.02
C THR A 76 8.71 -13.61 -4.87
N GLY A 77 9.99 -13.54 -4.52
CA GLY A 77 10.84 -14.69 -4.29
C GLY A 77 11.51 -14.59 -2.93
N THR A 78 12.79 -14.21 -2.91
CA THR A 78 13.63 -14.36 -1.72
C THR A 78 13.14 -13.51 -0.54
N ASP A 79 12.64 -12.31 -0.78
CA ASP A 79 12.16 -11.38 0.25
C ASP A 79 10.64 -11.49 0.49
N ALA A 80 9.97 -12.56 0.06
CA ALA A 80 8.55 -12.76 0.34
C ALA A 80 8.23 -12.73 1.86
N PRO A 81 9.05 -13.29 2.78
CA PRO A 81 8.79 -13.16 4.22
C PRO A 81 8.89 -11.71 4.73
N LEU A 82 9.74 -10.87 4.12
CA LEU A 82 9.81 -9.44 4.45
C LEU A 82 8.49 -8.75 4.12
N LEU A 83 7.92 -9.09 2.96
CA LEU A 83 6.63 -8.56 2.55
C LEU A 83 5.53 -8.90 3.58
N ASP A 84 5.49 -10.12 4.09
CA ASP A 84 4.53 -10.54 5.11
C ASP A 84 4.68 -9.73 6.41
N CYS A 85 5.93 -9.53 6.87
CA CYS A 85 6.20 -8.67 8.04
C CYS A 85 5.72 -7.23 7.82
N MET A 86 6.00 -6.65 6.65
CA MET A 86 5.54 -5.30 6.32
C MET A 86 4.01 -5.22 6.26
N MET A 87 3.33 -6.20 5.67
CA MET A 87 1.86 -6.25 5.65
C MET A 87 1.25 -6.32 7.05
N SER A 88 1.81 -7.14 7.94
CA SER A 88 1.31 -7.29 9.30
C SER A 88 1.34 -5.97 10.10
N ALA A 89 2.31 -5.10 9.80
CA ALA A 89 2.53 -3.83 10.49
C ALA A 89 2.00 -2.61 9.72
N SER A 90 1.59 -2.73 8.45
CA SER A 90 1.30 -1.59 7.56
C SER A 90 0.14 -0.70 8.00
N ASN A 91 -0.67 -1.13 8.96
CA ASN A 91 -1.74 -0.33 9.56
C ASN A 91 -1.31 0.49 10.77
N THR A 92 -0.14 0.21 11.33
CA THR A 92 0.24 0.64 12.69
C THR A 92 1.66 1.20 12.77
N MET A 93 2.52 0.93 11.78
CA MET A 93 3.88 1.41 11.71
C MET A 93 4.19 1.97 10.32
N ASN A 94 4.87 3.11 10.26
CA ASN A 94 5.28 3.71 8.99
C ASN A 94 6.52 2.99 8.45
N LEU A 95 6.33 2.15 7.44
CA LEU A 95 7.34 1.22 6.93
C LEU A 95 7.57 1.40 5.44
N ALA A 96 8.83 1.29 5.04
CA ALA A 96 9.23 1.18 3.64
C ALA A 96 10.38 0.19 3.48
N ALA A 97 10.58 -0.35 2.29
CA ALA A 97 11.77 -1.16 1.98
C ALA A 97 12.45 -0.63 0.72
N GLU A 98 13.77 -0.57 0.69
CA GLU A 98 14.51 0.03 -0.41
C GLU A 98 15.60 -0.86 -0.99
N ASP A 99 15.80 -0.73 -2.30
CA ASP A 99 16.92 -1.36 -2.98
C ASP A 99 18.24 -0.65 -2.63
N THR A 100 19.31 -1.42 -2.52
CA THR A 100 20.67 -0.90 -2.25
C THR A 100 21.55 -0.85 -3.51
N THR A 101 20.94 -0.99 -4.69
CA THR A 101 21.60 -0.93 -6.01
C THR A 101 22.12 0.44 -6.39
N TYR A 102 21.71 1.47 -5.65
CA TYR A 102 22.15 2.85 -5.84
C TYR A 102 22.68 3.41 -4.53
N SER A 103 23.70 4.26 -4.66
CA SER A 103 24.26 4.99 -3.51
C SER A 103 23.22 5.97 -2.98
N ASN A 104 22.94 5.86 -1.68
CA ASN A 104 22.11 6.79 -0.93
C ASN A 104 22.85 7.01 0.40
N GLU A 105 23.07 8.28 0.76
CA GLU A 105 23.79 8.67 1.97
C GLU A 105 23.12 8.13 3.24
N ASN A 106 21.79 8.00 3.23
CA ASN A 106 21.04 7.45 4.36
C ASN A 106 21.31 5.95 4.57
N HIS A 107 21.82 5.22 3.57
CA HIS A 107 22.19 3.82 3.76
C HIS A 107 23.38 3.68 4.72
N ALA A 108 24.26 4.68 4.81
CA ALA A 108 25.45 4.65 5.65
C ALA A 108 25.12 4.71 7.15
N ILE A 109 24.00 5.32 7.53
CA ILE A 109 23.55 5.43 8.93
C ILE A 109 22.69 4.25 9.38
N SER A 110 22.43 3.29 8.49
CA SER A 110 21.63 2.11 8.83
C SER A 110 22.36 1.20 9.83
N ILE A 111 21.61 0.45 10.63
CA ILE A 111 22.13 -0.56 11.56
C ILE A 111 21.58 -1.95 11.21
N PRO A 112 22.22 -3.05 11.62
CA PRO A 112 21.63 -4.39 11.50
C PRO A 112 20.27 -4.47 12.21
N ALA A 113 19.29 -5.14 11.59
CA ALA A 113 17.96 -5.34 12.17
C ALA A 113 17.99 -6.06 13.54
N THR A 114 19.00 -6.89 13.77
CA THR A 114 19.26 -7.60 15.04
C THR A 114 19.71 -6.69 16.17
N GLU A 115 20.23 -5.50 15.85
CA GLU A 115 20.68 -4.50 16.82
C GLU A 115 19.62 -3.41 17.05
N ALA A 116 18.61 -3.34 16.18
CA ALA A 116 17.53 -2.39 16.31
C ALA A 116 16.63 -2.72 17.50
N THR A 117 16.25 -1.68 18.23
CA THR A 117 15.36 -1.77 19.39
C THR A 117 14.30 -0.68 19.29
N TYR A 118 13.22 -0.80 20.07
CA TYR A 118 12.23 0.27 20.20
C TYR A 118 12.88 1.61 20.58
N ALA A 119 13.79 1.61 21.55
CA ALA A 119 14.49 2.82 22.00
C ALA A 119 15.35 3.43 20.88
N TRP A 120 15.99 2.59 20.06
CA TRP A 120 16.74 3.06 18.89
C TRP A 120 15.81 3.68 17.83
N LEU A 121 14.68 3.05 17.53
CA LEU A 121 13.68 3.56 16.57
C LEU A 121 13.12 4.92 17.02
N LEU A 122 12.72 5.04 18.30
CA LEU A 122 12.27 6.32 18.86
C LEU A 122 13.35 7.41 18.80
N LYS A 123 14.60 7.07 19.13
CA LYS A 123 15.72 8.03 19.08
C LYS A 123 15.94 8.60 17.68
N HIS A 124 15.60 7.83 16.64
CA HIS A 124 15.69 8.25 15.24
C HIS A 124 14.34 8.71 14.69
N SER A 125 13.39 9.04 15.57
CA SER A 125 12.08 9.61 15.23
C SER A 125 11.19 8.70 14.39
N ALA A 126 11.32 7.37 14.50
CA ALA A 126 10.40 6.45 13.83
C ALA A 126 8.97 6.66 14.31
N GLN A 127 8.01 6.57 13.39
CA GLN A 127 6.60 6.85 13.66
C GLN A 127 5.72 5.61 13.53
N GLY A 128 4.72 5.57 14.40
CA GLY A 128 3.54 4.74 14.23
C GLY A 128 2.60 5.32 13.18
N LEU A 129 1.48 4.64 12.97
CA LEU A 129 0.37 5.11 12.16
C LEU A 129 -0.93 5.01 12.96
N HIS A 130 -1.79 6.01 12.79
CA HIS A 130 -3.14 6.01 13.36
C HIS A 130 -4.18 6.56 12.38
N PRO A 131 -5.47 6.19 12.55
CA PRO A 131 -6.55 6.79 11.78
C PRO A 131 -6.72 8.28 12.10
N ILE A 132 -6.55 9.14 11.10
CA ILE A 132 -6.79 10.61 11.20
C ILE A 132 -8.11 11.04 10.55
N GLY A 133 -8.81 10.11 9.89
CA GLY A 133 -10.08 10.40 9.25
C GLY A 133 -10.59 9.26 8.39
N SER A 134 -11.69 9.52 7.70
CA SER A 134 -12.25 8.59 6.73
C SER A 134 -12.95 9.33 5.61
N LYS A 135 -12.97 8.72 4.42
CA LYS A 135 -13.75 9.22 3.29
C LYS A 135 -14.51 8.07 2.60
N PRO A 136 -15.59 8.36 1.86
CA PRO A 136 -16.25 7.33 1.07
C PRO A 136 -15.30 6.75 0.03
N SER A 137 -15.27 5.42 -0.13
CA SER A 137 -14.62 4.80 -1.28
C SER A 137 -15.37 5.23 -2.53
N ILE A 138 -14.68 5.79 -3.52
CA ILE A 138 -15.29 6.15 -4.80
C ILE A 138 -15.47 4.86 -5.61
N PRO A 139 -16.71 4.37 -5.84
CA PRO A 139 -16.92 3.22 -6.69
C PRO A 139 -16.76 3.65 -8.15
N MET A 140 -15.95 2.97 -8.96
CA MET A 140 -16.04 3.13 -10.41
C MET A 140 -17.40 2.61 -10.87
N ALA A 141 -18.28 3.51 -11.33
CA ALA A 141 -19.68 3.26 -11.69
C ALA A 141 -19.92 2.16 -12.76
N THR A 142 -18.87 1.62 -13.39
CA THR A 142 -18.96 0.59 -14.43
C THR A 142 -18.12 -0.65 -14.17
N HIS A 143 -17.31 -0.68 -13.11
CA HIS A 143 -16.43 -1.80 -12.80
C HIS A 143 -16.77 -2.32 -11.41
N LYS A 144 -17.44 -3.48 -11.33
CA LYS A 144 -17.55 -4.27 -10.09
C LYS A 144 -16.19 -4.25 -9.41
N ARG A 145 -16.04 -3.53 -8.27
CA ARG A 145 -14.80 -3.35 -7.45
C ARG A 145 -13.62 -4.13 -8.01
N SER A 146 -13.12 -3.69 -9.16
CA SER A 146 -12.19 -4.52 -9.90
C SER A 146 -10.88 -4.39 -9.15
N LEU A 147 -10.27 -5.52 -8.80
CA LEU A 147 -8.92 -5.62 -8.23
C LEU A 147 -7.86 -5.21 -9.27
N LEU A 148 -8.19 -4.21 -10.08
CA LEU A 148 -7.43 -3.73 -11.24
C LEU A 148 -7.05 -2.27 -11.08
N HIS A 149 -7.59 -1.54 -10.10
CA HIS A 149 -7.28 -0.13 -9.90
C HIS A 149 -7.05 0.23 -8.43
N TYR A 150 -6.33 1.33 -8.22
CA TYR A 150 -6.07 2.03 -6.98
C TYR A 150 -5.98 3.54 -7.27
N TRP A 151 -5.96 4.38 -6.23
CA TRP A 151 -5.82 5.82 -6.43
C TRP A 151 -4.43 6.28 -6.03
N SER A 152 -3.84 7.16 -6.83
CA SER A 152 -2.59 7.84 -6.51
C SER A 152 -2.81 9.33 -6.37
N TYR A 153 -2.15 9.91 -5.38
CA TYR A 153 -2.14 11.35 -5.08
C TYR A 153 -0.70 11.80 -5.23
N LEU A 154 -0.43 12.64 -6.21
CA LEU A 154 0.91 13.07 -6.59
C LEU A 154 1.05 14.56 -6.27
N SER A 155 2.12 14.94 -5.57
CA SER A 155 2.30 16.33 -5.11
C SER A 155 3.68 16.89 -5.46
N ASP A 156 3.70 18.15 -5.90
CA ASP A 156 4.91 18.95 -6.11
C ASP A 156 5.51 19.49 -4.79
N TYR A 157 4.89 19.17 -3.65
CA TYR A 157 5.28 19.55 -2.30
C TYR A 157 5.66 18.32 -1.47
N SER A 158 6.38 18.52 -0.36
CA SER A 158 6.87 17.42 0.50
C SER A 158 5.78 16.79 1.37
N GLU A 159 4.62 17.41 1.57
CA GLU A 159 3.64 16.97 2.59
C GLU A 159 2.36 16.33 2.00
N CYS A 160 2.42 15.83 0.76
CA CYS A 160 1.28 15.22 0.07
C CYS A 160 -0.01 16.07 0.09
N THR A 161 0.14 17.38 0.00
CA THR A 161 -0.95 18.38 0.06
C THR A 161 -1.87 18.39 -1.18
N SER A 162 -1.68 17.46 -2.11
CA SER A 162 -2.49 17.41 -3.34
C SER A 162 -3.82 16.73 -3.07
N GLU A 163 -4.93 17.42 -3.35
CA GLU A 163 -6.28 16.83 -3.34
C GLU A 163 -6.60 16.08 -4.64
N ASP A 164 -5.82 16.34 -5.69
CA ASP A 164 -6.00 15.70 -7.00
C ASP A 164 -5.57 14.24 -6.96
N PHE A 165 -6.43 13.39 -7.51
CA PHE A 165 -6.18 11.95 -7.61
C PHE A 165 -6.15 11.47 -9.05
N HIS A 166 -5.37 10.43 -9.29
CA HIS A 166 -5.33 9.70 -10.54
C HIS A 166 -5.82 8.28 -10.33
N VAL A 167 -6.67 7.80 -11.25
CA VAL A 167 -6.96 6.36 -11.37
C VAL A 167 -5.69 5.69 -11.87
N SER A 168 -5.12 4.79 -11.07
CA SER A 168 -3.97 3.98 -11.45
C SER A 168 -4.40 2.53 -11.55
N TYR A 169 -3.88 1.80 -12.55
CA TYR A 169 -4.18 0.40 -12.77
C TYR A 169 -3.06 -0.50 -12.23
N THR A 170 -3.45 -1.65 -11.68
CA THR A 170 -2.48 -2.63 -11.18
C THR A 170 -1.75 -3.31 -12.32
N ASN A 171 -0.53 -3.77 -12.06
CA ASN A 171 0.34 -4.45 -13.02
C ASN A 171 0.84 -3.57 -14.17
N ASP A 172 0.52 -2.27 -14.15
CA ASP A 172 1.02 -1.28 -15.09
C ASP A 172 2.08 -0.39 -14.43
N CYS A 173 3.11 -0.04 -15.21
CA CYS A 173 4.05 1.01 -14.82
C CYS A 173 3.47 2.39 -15.18
N HIS A 174 3.19 3.20 -14.16
CA HIS A 174 2.75 4.58 -14.32
C HIS A 174 3.97 5.48 -14.38
N ASN A 175 4.08 6.31 -15.40
CA ASN A 175 5.26 7.11 -15.65
C ASN A 175 4.89 8.57 -15.99
N TRP A 176 5.62 9.50 -15.38
CA TRP A 176 5.43 10.94 -15.54
C TRP A 176 6.68 11.58 -16.11
N TRP A 177 6.51 12.71 -16.81
CA TRP A 177 7.62 13.46 -17.39
C TRP A 177 8.38 14.28 -16.33
N SER A 178 7.64 14.88 -15.38
CA SER A 178 8.18 15.61 -14.24
C SER A 178 8.21 14.74 -12.99
N ALA A 179 9.10 15.06 -12.06
CA ALA A 179 9.15 14.42 -10.76
C ALA A 179 8.14 15.06 -9.80
N TYR A 180 7.46 14.23 -9.02
CA TYR A 180 6.73 14.66 -7.82
C TYR A 180 7.62 14.53 -6.60
N LYS A 181 7.43 15.41 -5.60
CA LYS A 181 8.22 15.39 -4.36
C LYS A 181 7.67 14.42 -3.32
N SER A 182 6.37 14.19 -3.35
CA SER A 182 5.72 13.25 -2.45
C SER A 182 4.52 12.58 -3.11
N VAL A 183 4.17 11.39 -2.60
CA VAL A 183 3.09 10.57 -3.13
C VAL A 183 2.30 9.90 -2.00
N GLN A 184 1.01 9.70 -2.23
CA GLN A 184 0.13 8.86 -1.42
C GLN A 184 -0.66 7.91 -2.32
N PHE A 185 -1.09 6.79 -1.73
CA PHE A 185 -1.85 5.79 -2.45
C PHE A 185 -3.00 5.26 -1.61
N GLU A 186 -4.14 5.10 -2.26
CA GLU A 186 -5.36 4.54 -1.70
C GLU A 186 -5.60 3.13 -2.21
N ASN A 187 -5.85 2.23 -1.28
CA ASN A 187 -6.27 0.87 -1.55
C ASN A 187 -7.81 0.73 -1.38
N PRO A 188 -8.58 0.71 -2.48
CA PRO A 188 -10.02 0.45 -2.43
C PRO A 188 -10.40 -1.03 -2.25
N SER A 189 -9.44 -1.96 -2.23
CA SER A 189 -9.70 -3.37 -1.98
C SER A 189 -10.15 -3.60 -0.54
N GLY A 190 -11.17 -4.43 -0.37
CA GLY A 190 -11.68 -4.84 0.94
C GLY A 190 -10.91 -6.00 1.58
N SER A 191 -10.01 -6.64 0.84
CA SER A 191 -9.41 -7.92 1.25
C SER A 191 -7.95 -8.10 0.87
N GLU A 192 -7.40 -7.29 -0.03
CA GLU A 192 -6.03 -7.44 -0.53
C GLU A 192 -5.21 -6.20 -0.17
N TYR A 193 -3.94 -6.42 0.12
CA TYR A 193 -2.96 -5.36 0.33
C TYR A 193 -2.50 -4.84 -1.03
N LEU A 194 -2.28 -3.53 -1.12
CA LEU A 194 -1.70 -2.91 -2.29
C LEU A 194 -0.18 -2.82 -2.06
N HIS A 195 0.57 -3.63 -2.78
CA HIS A 195 2.02 -3.61 -2.81
C HIS A 195 2.49 -2.63 -3.88
N LEU A 196 3.15 -1.55 -3.46
CA LEU A 196 3.61 -0.48 -4.33
C LEU A 196 5.12 -0.40 -4.34
N ARG A 197 5.65 -0.11 -5.53
CA ARG A 197 7.03 0.29 -5.74
C ARG A 197 7.03 1.65 -6.42
N ILE A 198 7.85 2.56 -5.90
CA ILE A 198 8.02 3.92 -6.41
C ILE A 198 9.48 4.17 -6.75
N TRP A 199 9.73 4.93 -7.81
CA TRP A 199 11.08 5.17 -8.32
C TRP A 199 11.36 6.66 -8.54
N PRO A 200 12.58 7.12 -8.19
CA PRO A 200 13.06 8.46 -8.52
C PRO A 200 13.57 8.56 -9.97
N HIS A 201 13.12 7.68 -10.85
CA HIS A 201 13.41 7.69 -12.27
C HIS A 201 12.23 7.11 -13.07
N HIS A 202 12.28 7.24 -14.38
CA HIS A 202 11.21 6.83 -15.28
C HIS A 202 11.11 5.30 -15.49
N LYS A 203 9.98 4.88 -16.07
CA LYS A 203 9.74 3.54 -16.65
C LYS A 203 9.83 2.36 -15.67
N CYS A 204 9.70 2.60 -14.37
CA CYS A 204 9.81 1.57 -13.34
C CYS A 204 11.06 0.69 -13.53
N SER A 205 12.17 1.32 -13.94
CA SER A 205 13.41 0.60 -14.23
C SER A 205 14.01 -0.05 -12.97
N GLN A 206 14.99 -0.92 -13.14
CA GLN A 206 15.53 -1.68 -12.01
C GLN A 206 16.35 -0.80 -11.04
N GLY A 207 16.20 -1.08 -9.76
CA GLY A 207 16.97 -0.49 -8.67
C GLY A 207 16.44 0.84 -8.14
N ASN A 208 17.01 1.32 -7.03
CA ASN A 208 16.58 2.52 -6.28
C ASN A 208 15.06 2.62 -6.06
N SER A 209 14.37 1.49 -5.97
CA SER A 209 12.94 1.50 -5.68
C SER A 209 12.74 1.65 -4.18
N ARG A 210 11.67 2.35 -3.79
CA ARG A 210 11.09 2.26 -2.45
C ARG A 210 9.79 1.50 -2.53
N THR A 211 9.62 0.52 -1.67
CA THR A 211 8.44 -0.33 -1.56
C THR A 211 7.64 0.11 -0.34
N VAL A 212 6.34 0.30 -0.53
CA VAL A 212 5.38 0.61 0.54
C VAL A 212 4.16 -0.28 0.41
N ILE A 213 3.48 -0.54 1.54
CA ILE A 213 2.31 -1.41 1.60
C ILE A 213 1.12 -0.60 2.08
N VAL A 214 0.01 -0.67 1.34
CA VAL A 214 -1.26 -0.05 1.75
C VAL A 214 -2.25 -1.15 2.07
N ALA A 215 -2.65 -1.23 3.34
CA ALA A 215 -3.63 -2.21 3.80
C ALA A 215 -5.02 -2.02 3.16
N PRO A 216 -5.87 -3.06 3.20
CA PRO A 216 -7.23 -2.98 2.68
C PRO A 216 -8.02 -1.79 3.23
N MET A 217 -8.75 -1.10 2.36
CA MET A 217 -9.58 0.07 2.69
C MET A 217 -8.80 1.21 3.37
N LYS A 218 -7.52 1.42 3.02
CA LYS A 218 -6.67 2.48 3.57
C LYS A 218 -6.17 3.46 2.53
N LEU A 219 -5.98 4.71 2.95
CA LEU A 219 -5.07 5.68 2.34
C LEU A 219 -3.80 5.71 3.20
N HIS A 220 -2.66 5.42 2.58
CA HIS A 220 -1.37 5.40 3.26
C HIS A 220 -0.93 6.82 3.67
N ALA A 221 -0.06 6.90 4.68
CA ALA A 221 0.60 8.16 5.05
C ALA A 221 1.42 8.75 3.91
N CYS A 222 1.79 10.02 4.02
CA CYS A 222 2.61 10.68 3.00
C CYS A 222 3.96 9.98 2.84
N VAL A 223 4.36 9.73 1.59
CA VAL A 223 5.69 9.23 1.26
C VAL A 223 6.49 10.38 0.63
N GLU A 224 7.40 10.96 1.41
CA GLU A 224 8.30 12.00 0.94
C GLU A 224 9.45 11.39 0.14
N ARG A 225 9.26 11.26 -1.17
CA ARG A 225 10.27 10.72 -2.08
C ARG A 225 10.04 11.25 -3.49
N THR A 226 11.12 11.75 -4.10
CA THR A 226 11.14 12.04 -5.54
C THR A 226 10.62 10.84 -6.33
N THR A 227 9.52 11.04 -7.06
CA THR A 227 8.83 9.98 -7.77
C THR A 227 8.55 10.40 -9.20
N TYR A 228 9.10 9.65 -10.16
CA TYR A 228 8.83 9.79 -11.59
C TYR A 228 7.97 8.64 -12.13
N SER A 229 8.07 7.46 -11.51
CA SER A 229 7.26 6.31 -11.89
C SER A 229 6.93 5.43 -10.71
N TYR A 230 5.84 4.68 -10.82
CA TYR A 230 5.39 3.75 -9.80
C TYR A 230 4.63 2.58 -10.42
N TYR A 231 4.60 1.47 -9.69
CA TYR A 231 3.93 0.23 -10.03
C TYR A 231 3.22 -0.30 -8.80
N GLY A 232 1.96 -0.73 -8.97
CA GLY A 232 1.16 -1.29 -7.90
C GLY A 232 0.57 -2.63 -8.31
N ARG A 233 0.47 -3.56 -7.36
CA ARG A 233 -0.27 -4.82 -7.53
C ARG A 233 -0.98 -5.20 -6.24
N TYR A 234 -2.13 -5.86 -6.36
CA TYR A 234 -2.77 -6.47 -5.20
C TYR A 234 -2.13 -7.80 -4.83
N VAL A 235 -2.02 -8.02 -3.53
CA VAL A 235 -1.42 -9.20 -2.94
C VAL A 235 -2.23 -9.59 -1.70
N LYS A 236 -2.45 -10.89 -1.53
CA LYS A 236 -3.08 -11.43 -0.33
C LYS A 236 -2.01 -11.65 0.73
N CYS A 237 -2.36 -11.38 1.98
CA CYS A 237 -1.49 -11.77 3.08
C CYS A 237 -1.60 -13.28 3.29
N ASN A 238 -0.45 -13.93 3.51
CA ASN A 238 -0.39 -15.25 4.13
C ASN A 238 -0.13 -15.17 5.64
N CYS A 239 -0.12 -13.94 6.17
CA CYS A 239 -0.39 -13.66 7.56
C CYS A 239 -1.90 -13.90 7.86
#